data_AF-A0A1G1WA56-F1
#
_entry.id   AF-A0A1G1WA56-F1
#
_cell.length_a   1.000
_cell.length_b   1.000
_cell.length_c   1.000
_cell.angle_alpha   90.00
_cell.angle_beta   90.00
_cell.angle_gamma   90.00
#
_symmetry.space_group_name_H-M   'P 1'
#
loop_
_entity.id
_entity.type
_entity.pdbx_description
1 polymer ?
#
loop_
_entity_poly.entity_id
_entity_poly.type
_entity_poly.pdbx_seq_one_letter_code
_entity_poly.pdbx_strand_id
1 'polypeptide(L)'
;MPRRKPLLVTNEIYHLFNRGVEKRNIFLSDHDYAHFLETIAHYYRPTNNRLSRPKQNFNKLPEGQLVEILAFCLMPNHTFKPVGVKLGS
;
A
#
# COMPACT_ATOMS: atom_id res chain seq x y z
N MET A 1 23.48 -5.36 1.04
CA MET A 1 22.14 -5.93 0.73
C MET A 1 21.54 -6.50 2.01
N PRO A 2 20.37 -6.04 2.49
CA PRO A 2 19.72 -6.71 3.61
C PRO A 2 19.31 -8.11 3.15
N ARG A 3 19.91 -9.15 3.74
CA ARG A 3 19.73 -10.55 3.32
C ARG A 3 18.49 -11.23 3.95
N ARG A 4 17.76 -10.52 4.81
CA ARG A 4 16.64 -11.09 5.57
C ARG A 4 15.33 -10.51 5.06
N LYS A 5 14.49 -11.34 4.44
CA LYS A 5 13.07 -10.99 4.22
C LYS A 5 12.41 -10.97 5.60
N PRO A 6 11.83 -9.85 6.05
CA PRO A 6 11.04 -9.87 7.28
C PRO A 6 9.89 -10.86 7.09
N LEU A 7 9.70 -11.76 8.05
CA LEU A 7 8.51 -12.60 8.09
C LEU A 7 7.33 -11.68 8.40
N LEU A 8 6.33 -11.68 7.52
CA LEU A 8 5.07 -11.01 7.74
C LEU A 8 4.16 -11.97 8.51
N VAL A 9 3.95 -11.67 9.79
CA VAL A 9 3.10 -12.44 10.70
C VAL A 9 1.74 -11.76 10.80
N THR A 10 0.66 -12.55 10.75
CA THR A 10 -0.72 -12.07 10.94
C THR A 10 -0.93 -11.45 12.32
N ASN A 11 -1.89 -10.52 12.44
CA ASN A 11 -2.20 -9.77 13.65
C ASN A 11 -1.11 -8.85 14.23
N GLU A 12 0.06 -8.75 13.59
CA GLU A 12 1.13 -7.83 14.00
C GLU A 12 1.01 -6.47 13.32
N ILE A 13 1.54 -5.43 13.98
CA ILE A 13 1.50 -4.04 13.51
C ILE A 13 2.82 -3.67 12.85
N TYR A 14 2.77 -3.25 11.58
CA TYR A 14 3.94 -2.84 10.81
C TYR A 14 3.93 -1.36 10.45
N HIS A 15 5.10 -0.72 10.57
CA HIS A 15 5.37 0.62 10.03
C HIS A 15 5.97 0.49 8.63
N LEU A 16 5.17 0.73 7.59
CA LEU A 16 5.67 0.78 6.21
C LEU A 16 6.21 2.18 5.91
N PHE A 17 7.32 2.28 5.19
CA PHE A 17 7.76 3.57 4.70
C PHE A 17 8.37 3.43 3.33
N ASN A 18 7.93 4.29 2.41
CA ASN A 18 8.53 4.43 1.11
C ASN A 18 9.18 5.82 1.04
N ARG A 19 10.42 5.89 0.54
CA ARG A 19 11.13 7.15 0.36
C ARG A 19 11.62 7.23 -1.07
N GLY A 20 11.52 8.42 -1.66
CA GLY A 20 12.02 8.68 -3.00
C GLY A 20 13.53 8.49 -3.05
N VAL A 21 14.00 7.86 -4.12
CA VAL A 21 15.44 7.81 -4.42
C VAL A 21 15.95 9.25 -4.57
N GLU A 22 17.14 9.53 -4.04
CA GLU A 22 17.75 10.87 -4.06
C GLU A 22 16.92 12.00 -3.39
N LYS A 23 16.02 11.66 -2.45
CA LYS A 23 15.14 12.63 -1.77
C LYS A 23 14.24 13.44 -2.71
N ARG A 24 14.01 12.97 -3.94
CA ARG A 24 13.10 13.63 -4.88
C ARG A 24 11.67 13.59 -4.34
N ASN A 25 10.92 14.64 -4.65
CA ASN A 25 9.48 14.66 -4.40
C ASN A 25 8.82 13.59 -5.27
N ILE A 26 7.98 12.77 -4.63
CA ILE A 26 7.18 11.73 -5.26
C ILE A 26 5.82 12.31 -5.67
N PHE A 27 5.27 13.19 -4.82
CA PHE A 27 4.03 13.90 -5.11
C PHE A 27 4.39 15.30 -5.62
N LEU A 28 4.19 15.51 -6.92
CA LEU A 28 4.47 16.78 -7.59
C LEU A 28 3.20 17.62 -7.78
N SER A 29 2.04 16.97 -7.72
CA SER A 29 0.73 17.58 -7.90
C SER A 29 -0.34 16.90 -7.02
N ASP A 30 -1.47 17.58 -6.81
CA ASP A 30 -2.62 17.03 -6.08
C ASP A 30 -3.17 15.74 -6.74
N HIS A 31 -3.02 15.63 -8.06
CA HIS A 31 -3.37 14.42 -8.81
C HIS A 31 -2.56 13.20 -8.35
N ASP A 32 -1.29 13.39 -7.98
CA ASP A 32 -0.44 12.28 -7.51
C ASP A 32 -0.91 11.76 -6.15
N TYR A 33 -1.40 12.65 -5.28
CA TYR A 33 -2.01 12.25 -4.01
C TYR A 33 -3.31 11.48 -4.23
N ALA A 34 -4.17 11.96 -5.14
CA ALA A 34 -5.42 11.28 -5.48
C ALA A 34 -5.16 9.89 -6.06
N HIS A 35 -4.24 9.77 -7.02
CA HIS A 35 -3.87 8.49 -7.63
C HIS A 35 -3.27 7.51 -6.59
N PHE A 36 -2.52 8.01 -5.61
CA PHE A 36 -2.00 7.17 -4.53
C PHE A 36 -3.11 6.63 -3.61
N LEU A 37 -4.09 7.46 -3.26
CA LEU A 37 -5.26 7.02 -2.49
C LEU A 37 -6.11 6.01 -3.27
N GLU A 38 -6.30 6.23 -4.57
CA GLU A 38 -6.98 5.28 -5.46
C GLU A 38 -6.23 3.94 -5.51
N THR A 39 -4.90 3.98 -5.59
CA THR A 39 -4.05 2.79 -5.55
C THR A 39 -4.24 2.03 -4.23
N ILE A 40 -4.24 2.71 -3.08
CA ILE A 40 -4.53 2.07 -1.80
C ILE A 40 -5.92 1.45 -1.82
N ALA A 41 -6.95 2.19 -2.21
CA ALA A 41 -8.32 1.69 -2.23
C ALA A 41 -8.50 0.46 -3.12
N HIS A 42 -7.84 0.43 -4.28
CA HIS A 42 -7.86 -0.69 -5.22
C HIS A 42 -7.22 -1.96 -4.63
N TYR A 43 -6.08 -1.83 -3.95
CA TYR A 43 -5.34 -2.96 -3.36
C TYR A 43 -5.70 -3.29 -1.91
N TYR A 44 -6.55 -2.49 -1.28
CA TYR A 44 -7.04 -2.72 0.07
C TYR A 44 -7.86 -4.01 0.17
N ARG A 45 -8.52 -4.38 -0.94
CA ARG A 45 -9.21 -5.65 -1.11
C ARG A 45 -8.40 -6.57 -2.03
N PRO A 46 -8.55 -7.89 -1.89
CA PRO A 46 -7.99 -8.85 -2.83
C PRO A 46 -8.43 -8.49 -4.25
N THR A 47 -7.46 -8.31 -5.15
CA THR A 47 -7.69 -7.99 -6.56
C THR A 47 -6.62 -8.64 -7.42
N ASN A 48 -7.03 -9.31 -8.49
CA ASN A 48 -6.11 -9.84 -9.50
C ASN A 48 -5.82 -8.82 -10.61
N ASN A 49 -6.40 -7.63 -10.50
CA ASN A 49 -6.29 -6.58 -11.50
C ASN A 49 -5.20 -5.60 -11.12
N ARG A 50 -4.36 -5.27 -12.10
CA ARG A 50 -3.49 -4.12 -11.96
C ARG A 50 -4.32 -2.87 -12.20
N LEU A 51 -4.16 -1.84 -11.37
CA LEU A 51 -4.86 -0.56 -11.56
C LEU A 51 -4.63 -0.01 -12.98
N SER A 52 -3.40 -0.11 -13.48
CA SER A 52 -3.03 0.33 -14.84
C SER A 52 -3.52 -0.57 -15.97
N ARG A 53 -3.95 -1.81 -15.67
CA ARG A 53 -4.38 -2.81 -16.66
C ARG A 53 -5.48 -3.68 -16.06
N PRO A 54 -6.73 -3.19 -16.03
CA PRO A 54 -7.84 -3.99 -15.55
C PRO A 54 -8.02 -5.18 -16.50
N LYS A 55 -7.82 -6.39 -15.97
CA LYS A 55 -8.20 -7.62 -16.67
C LYS A 55 -9.57 -8.05 -16.18
N GLN A 56 -10.42 -8.59 -17.04
CA GLN A 56 -11.64 -9.25 -16.58
C GLN A 56 -11.28 -10.67 -16.15
N ASN A 57 -10.68 -10.82 -14.97
CA ASN A 57 -10.44 -12.12 -14.35
C ASN A 57 -11.58 -12.40 -13.37
N PHE A 58 -12.48 -13.31 -13.74
CA PHE A 58 -13.66 -13.68 -12.95
C PHE A 58 -13.38 -14.68 -11.82
N ASN A 59 -12.11 -14.95 -11.51
CA ASN A 59 -11.78 -15.85 -10.41
C ASN A 59 -12.31 -15.26 -9.10
N LYS A 60 -13.06 -16.07 -8.34
CA LYS A 60 -13.60 -15.69 -7.04
C LYS A 60 -12.43 -15.42 -6.10
N LEU A 61 -12.26 -14.16 -5.74
CA LEU A 61 -11.25 -13.73 -4.79
C LEU A 61 -11.77 -13.93 -3.36
N PRO A 62 -10.89 -14.15 -2.38
CA PRO A 62 -11.29 -14.17 -0.99
C PRO A 62 -12.00 -12.84 -0.66
N GLU A 63 -13.12 -12.92 0.05
CA GLU A 63 -13.82 -11.75 0.55
C GLU A 63 -13.12 -11.25 1.82
N GLY A 64 -13.06 -9.94 2.01
CA GLY A 64 -12.46 -9.31 3.18
C GLY A 64 -11.35 -8.31 2.86
N GLN A 65 -10.83 -7.66 3.91
CA GLN A 65 -9.69 -6.75 3.83
C GLN A 65 -8.42 -7.54 4.10
N LEU A 66 -7.37 -7.31 3.31
CA LEU A 66 -6.08 -7.98 3.51
C LEU A 66 -5.34 -7.42 4.74
N VAL A 67 -5.55 -6.14 5.00
CA VAL A 67 -4.85 -5.39 6.02
C VAL A 67 -5.76 -4.34 6.63
N GLU A 68 -5.50 -3.97 7.88
CA GLU A 68 -6.11 -2.85 8.57
C GLU A 68 -5.12 -1.67 8.60
N ILE A 69 -5.52 -0.50 8.11
CA ILE A 69 -4.68 0.71 8.11
C ILE A 69 -5.06 1.55 9.33
N LEU A 70 -4.20 1.61 10.34
CA LEU A 70 -4.48 2.33 11.60
C LEU A 70 -4.29 3.85 11.47
N ALA A 71 -3.35 4.29 10.65
CA ALA A 71 -3.14 5.69 10.30
C ALA A 71 -2.35 5.79 8.99
N PHE A 72 -2.28 6.97 8.37
CA PHE A 72 -1.36 7.26 7.27
C PHE A 72 -1.00 8.75 7.24
N CYS A 73 0.17 9.06 6.67
CA CYS A 73 0.61 10.42 6.36
C CYS A 73 1.30 10.44 4.99
N LEU A 74 0.96 11.42 4.16
CA LEU A 74 1.54 11.64 2.84
C LEU A 74 2.39 12.92 2.88
N MET A 75 3.69 12.80 2.67
CA MET A 75 4.59 13.94 2.54
C MET A 75 5.15 13.97 1.11
N PRO A 76 5.42 15.16 0.54
CA PRO A 76 5.91 15.29 -0.84
C PRO A 76 7.14 14.42 -1.16
N ASN A 77 8.05 14.24 -0.21
CA ASN A 77 9.31 13.50 -0.36
C ASN A 77 9.36 12.16 0.40
N HIS A 78 8.28 11.78 1.08
CA HIS A 78 8.20 10.58 1.90
C HIS A 78 6.82 9.97 1.73
N THR A 79 6.74 8.91 0.93
CA THR A 79 5.51 8.15 0.73
C THR A 79 5.25 7.30 1.96
N PHE A 80 4.10 7.54 2.60
CA PHE A 80 3.50 6.65 3.58
C PHE A 80 4.29 6.49 4.89
N LYS A 81 3.76 7.03 5.98
CA LYS A 81 3.94 6.45 7.32
C LYS A 81 2.59 5.91 7.77
N PRO A 82 2.28 4.62 7.61
CA PRO A 82 1.27 4.04 8.45
C PRO A 82 1.85 3.90 9.85
N VAL A 83 1.12 4.43 10.82
CA VAL A 83 1.45 4.22 12.24
C VAL A 83 1.03 2.82 12.68
N GLY A 84 0.41 2.05 11.80
CA GLY A 84 0.33 0.61 11.93
C GLY A 84 -0.49 -0.03 10.83
N VAL A 85 0.02 -1.12 10.28
CA VAL A 85 -0.73 -2.02 9.40
C VAL A 85 -0.85 -3.35 10.11
N LYS A 86 -2.08 -3.76 10.42
CA LYS A 86 -2.36 -5.09 10.98
C LYS A 86 -2.72 -6.04 9.83
N LEU A 87 -1.98 -7.12 9.68
CA LEU A 87 -2.35 -8.17 8.73
C LEU A 87 -3.63 -8.86 9.24
N GLY A 88 -4.66 -8.89 8.39
CA GLY A 88 -5.94 -9.53 8.71
C GLY A 88 -5.77 -11.02 9.04
N SER A 89 -6.65 -11.54 9.89
CA SER A 89 -6.73 -12.94 10.30
C SER A 89 -7.20 -13.86 9.17
#